data_AF-A0A673W5X8-F1
#
_entry.id   AF-A0A673W5X8-F1
#
_cell.length_a   1.000
_cell.length_b   1.000
_cell.length_c   1.000
_cell.angle_alpha   90.00
_cell.angle_beta   90.00
_cell.angle_gamma   90.00
#
_symmetry.space_group_name_H-M   'P 1'
#
loop_
_entity.id
_entity.type
_entity.pdbx_description
1 polymer ?
#
loop_
_entity_poly.entity_id
_entity_poly.type
_entity_poly.pdbx_seq_one_letter_code
_entity_poly.pdbx_strand_id
1 'polypeptide(L)'
;MADYVNKQVIDLNKFMEENRNRATRSVKTETHLSASACSSADGRTRLYRLAAVCFGVLCVLQVILNISLKLAFSGSNEERNQLEACYNTTGLPQDRDQSDTSSGIIGLCTERDQLQKERDQCRRNMNQLERKRGHLLSERDQLLSERDQLQRERDQLQRERDQLQRERDQLQRERDQLQRERDQLQKERDQLKRERDQLQRERDQLQRERDQLQSERDQLQRERDQLQRERDQLKWERDQLKSERDQLLKERDQLLKERDQLQSERDQSEKTDDKIQLQERNNALTKDRDMLRDRVSVLTNETVALEERLSECELNICQKIWKSCPEGWRLFGSSCYFLSTQMKTWEESRLDCLNRGADLMIINNKEEQEYLCGLNKIVWIGLTNSVTGGTWKWVDGTPLTTPRYWRSGGPYGGGVENCVVLPYWSSGYREWWDYQCSYPQFWICEKGLL
;
A
#
# COMPACT_ATOMS: atom_id res chain seq x y z
N MET A 1 -23.09 -15.46 5.38
CA MET A 1 -23.62 -16.65 6.10
C MET A 1 -25.14 -16.77 6.00
N ALA A 2 -25.92 -15.68 6.09
CA ALA A 2 -27.38 -15.71 5.96
C ALA A 2 -27.88 -16.24 4.59
N ASP A 3 -27.24 -15.86 3.48
CA ASP A 3 -27.66 -16.30 2.13
C ASP A 3 -27.43 -17.79 1.86
N TYR A 4 -26.42 -18.39 2.51
CA TYR A 4 -26.12 -19.81 2.33
C TYR A 4 -27.13 -20.70 3.06
N VAL A 5 -27.57 -20.27 4.26
CA VAL A 5 -28.63 -20.94 5.01
C VAL A 5 -29.97 -20.82 4.27
N ASN A 6 -30.26 -19.66 3.67
CA ASN A 6 -31.51 -19.46 2.94
C ASN A 6 -31.60 -20.34 1.69
N LYS A 7 -30.48 -20.53 0.97
CA LYS A 7 -30.43 -21.44 -0.19
C LYS A 7 -30.65 -22.91 0.22
N GLN A 8 -30.04 -23.35 1.32
CA GLN A 8 -30.24 -24.72 1.82
C GLN A 8 -31.68 -24.97 2.31
N VAL A 9 -32.32 -23.99 2.93
CA VAL A 9 -33.72 -24.10 3.37
C VAL A 9 -34.68 -24.17 2.17
N ILE A 10 -34.39 -23.41 1.10
CA ILE A 10 -35.19 -23.46 -0.13
C ILE A 10 -35.03 -24.81 -0.82
N ASP A 11 -33.81 -25.34 -0.92
CA ASP A 11 -33.56 -26.64 -1.54
C ASP A 11 -34.18 -27.79 -0.73
N LEU A 12 -34.15 -27.70 0.61
CA LEU A 12 -34.79 -28.69 1.49
C LEU A 12 -36.32 -28.65 1.38
N ASN A 13 -36.92 -27.46 1.33
CA ASN A 13 -38.36 -27.32 1.12
C ASN A 13 -38.79 -27.86 -0.25
N LYS A 14 -37.98 -27.65 -1.29
CA LYS A 14 -38.24 -28.16 -2.64
C LYS A 14 -38.18 -29.69 -2.68
N PHE A 15 -37.22 -30.29 -1.98
CA PHE A 15 -37.11 -31.75 -1.84
C PHE A 15 -38.29 -32.36 -1.07
N MET A 16 -38.76 -31.68 0.00
CA MET A 16 -39.92 -32.11 0.77
C MET A 16 -41.23 -32.01 -0.04
N GLU A 17 -41.38 -30.96 -0.86
CA GLU A 17 -42.52 -30.78 -1.77
C GLU A 17 -42.55 -31.86 -2.86
N GLU A 18 -41.39 -32.21 -3.44
CA GLU A 18 -41.26 -33.28 -4.44
C GLU A 18 -41.58 -34.66 -3.87
N ASN A 19 -41.17 -34.95 -2.63
CA ASN A 19 -41.53 -36.21 -1.97
C ASN A 19 -43.01 -36.27 -1.58
N ARG A 20 -43.62 -35.15 -1.17
CA ARG A 20 -45.07 -35.07 -0.92
C ARG A 20 -45.89 -35.29 -2.19
N ASN A 21 -45.43 -34.75 -3.32
CA ASN A 21 -46.02 -34.95 -4.64
C ASN A 21 -45.83 -36.38 -5.18
N ARG A 22 -44.70 -37.03 -4.85
CA ARG A 22 -44.44 -38.44 -5.19
C ARG A 22 -45.32 -39.38 -4.34
N ALA A 23 -45.51 -39.09 -3.05
CA ALA A 23 -46.40 -39.86 -2.18
C ALA A 23 -47.89 -39.74 -2.61
N THR A 24 -48.34 -38.55 -2.99
CA THR A 24 -49.70 -38.34 -3.53
C THR A 24 -49.89 -38.92 -4.94
N ARG A 25 -48.83 -39.04 -5.75
CA ARG A 25 -48.85 -39.82 -7.01
C ARG A 25 -48.97 -41.32 -6.75
N SER A 26 -48.22 -41.84 -5.77
CA SER A 26 -48.23 -43.27 -5.43
C SER A 26 -49.59 -43.74 -4.93
N VAL A 27 -50.28 -42.93 -4.11
CA VAL A 27 -51.63 -43.22 -3.59
C VAL A 27 -52.72 -43.15 -4.68
N LYS A 28 -52.53 -42.33 -5.72
CA LYS A 28 -53.43 -42.27 -6.90
C LYS A 28 -53.24 -43.42 -7.88
N THR A 29 -52.08 -44.08 -7.92
CA THR A 29 -51.83 -45.25 -8.78
C THR A 29 -52.38 -46.56 -8.24
N GLU A 30 -52.57 -46.71 -6.93
CA GLU A 30 -53.20 -47.91 -6.35
C GLU A 30 -54.73 -47.85 -6.29
N THR A 31 -55.34 -46.67 -6.45
CA THR A 31 -56.80 -46.49 -6.44
C THR A 31 -57.45 -46.51 -7.83
N HIS A 32 -56.67 -46.60 -8.91
CA HIS A 32 -57.19 -46.59 -10.28
C HIS A 32 -57.03 -47.92 -11.05
N LEU A 33 -56.45 -48.95 -10.44
CA LEU A 33 -56.22 -50.26 -11.08
C LEU A 33 -57.16 -51.39 -10.60
N SER A 34 -58.14 -51.11 -9.74
CA SER A 34 -59.15 -52.11 -9.29
C SER A 34 -60.59 -51.83 -9.76
N ALA A 35 -60.83 -50.83 -10.62
CA ALA A 35 -62.20 -50.41 -10.99
C ALA A 35 -62.59 -50.57 -12.48
N SER A 36 -61.81 -51.29 -13.30
CA SER A 36 -62.11 -51.45 -14.75
C SER A 36 -62.20 -52.90 -15.24
N ALA A 37 -62.35 -53.88 -14.35
CA ALA A 37 -62.52 -55.28 -14.71
C ALA A 37 -63.73 -55.92 -14.00
N CYS A 38 -64.90 -55.27 -14.03
CA CYS A 38 -66.16 -55.94 -13.72
C CYS A 38 -67.36 -55.18 -14.31
N SER A 39 -67.58 -55.29 -15.62
CA SER A 39 -68.84 -54.80 -16.25
C SER A 39 -69.28 -55.61 -17.47
N SER A 40 -68.69 -56.79 -17.73
CA SER A 40 -69.06 -57.65 -18.88
C SER A 40 -69.57 -59.05 -18.49
N ALA A 41 -69.78 -59.31 -17.19
CA ALA A 41 -70.39 -60.55 -16.70
C ALA A 41 -71.88 -60.40 -16.30
N ASP A 42 -72.36 -59.17 -15.99
CA ASP A 42 -73.76 -58.93 -15.59
C ASP A 42 -74.74 -58.99 -16.79
N GLY A 43 -74.30 -58.55 -17.98
CA GLY A 43 -75.15 -58.56 -19.18
C GLY A 43 -75.50 -59.96 -19.70
N ARG A 44 -74.53 -60.90 -19.70
CA ARG A 44 -74.75 -62.28 -20.13
C ARG A 44 -75.66 -63.04 -19.15
N THR A 45 -75.48 -62.82 -17.85
CA THR A 45 -76.27 -63.48 -16.81
C THR A 45 -77.74 -63.02 -16.83
N ARG A 46 -78.00 -61.75 -17.12
CA ARG A 46 -79.36 -61.21 -17.34
C ARG A 46 -80.02 -61.77 -18.61
N LEU A 47 -79.27 -61.95 -19.69
CA LEU A 47 -79.74 -62.56 -20.93
C LEU A 47 -80.12 -64.04 -20.75
N TYR A 48 -79.31 -64.83 -20.03
CA TYR A 48 -79.64 -66.23 -19.72
C TYR A 48 -80.85 -66.35 -18.78
N ARG A 49 -81.01 -65.43 -17.82
CA ARG A 49 -82.21 -65.38 -16.95
C ARG A 49 -83.46 -65.04 -17.74
N LEU A 50 -83.39 -64.07 -18.66
CA LEU A 50 -84.53 -63.71 -19.52
C LEU A 50 -84.91 -64.86 -20.46
N ALA A 51 -83.91 -65.51 -21.07
CA ALA A 51 -84.13 -66.68 -21.93
C ALA A 51 -84.75 -67.87 -21.17
N ALA A 52 -84.31 -68.13 -19.94
CA ALA A 52 -84.88 -69.19 -19.09
C ALA A 52 -86.34 -68.91 -18.70
N VAL A 53 -86.69 -67.65 -18.39
CA VAL A 53 -88.08 -67.25 -18.10
C VAL A 53 -88.96 -67.39 -19.35
N CYS A 54 -88.48 -66.95 -20.52
CA CYS A 54 -89.22 -67.10 -21.78
C CYS A 54 -89.44 -68.57 -22.16
N PHE A 55 -88.43 -69.43 -21.98
CA PHE A 55 -88.56 -70.87 -22.25
C PHE A 55 -89.52 -71.55 -21.27
N GLY A 56 -89.49 -71.17 -19.99
CA GLY A 56 -90.43 -71.65 -18.97
C GLY A 56 -91.89 -71.28 -19.30
N VAL A 57 -92.14 -70.05 -19.73
CA VAL A 57 -93.48 -69.60 -20.15
C VAL A 57 -93.95 -70.35 -21.40
N LEU A 58 -93.08 -70.58 -22.38
CA LEU A 58 -93.41 -71.36 -23.58
C LEU A 58 -93.77 -72.82 -23.24
N CYS A 59 -93.07 -73.46 -22.30
CA CYS A 59 -93.41 -74.80 -21.84
C CYS A 59 -94.78 -74.87 -21.17
N VAL A 60 -95.13 -73.89 -20.32
CA VAL A 60 -96.45 -73.83 -19.66
C VAL A 60 -97.56 -73.61 -20.70
N LEU A 61 -97.36 -72.71 -21.66
CA LEU A 61 -98.33 -72.48 -22.75
C LEU A 61 -98.50 -73.73 -23.62
N GLN A 62 -97.42 -74.47 -23.91
CA GLN A 62 -97.49 -75.72 -24.67
C GLN A 62 -98.25 -76.82 -23.93
N VAL A 63 -98.11 -76.91 -22.59
CA VAL A 63 -98.87 -77.85 -21.75
C VAL A 63 -100.35 -77.47 -21.73
N ILE A 64 -100.68 -76.19 -21.57
CA ILE A 64 -102.07 -75.70 -21.59
C ILE A 64 -102.72 -75.97 -22.96
N LEU A 65 -101.99 -75.73 -24.07
CA LEU A 65 -102.47 -76.00 -25.42
C LEU A 65 -102.71 -77.50 -25.63
N ASN A 66 -101.80 -78.37 -25.20
CA ASN A 66 -101.95 -79.82 -25.31
C ASN A 66 -103.11 -80.35 -24.44
N ILE A 67 -103.32 -79.82 -23.23
CA ILE A 67 -104.47 -80.19 -22.39
C ILE A 67 -105.79 -79.73 -23.05
N SER A 68 -105.81 -78.50 -23.57
CA SER A 68 -106.98 -77.95 -24.27
C SER A 68 -107.31 -78.73 -25.55
N LEU A 69 -106.29 -79.11 -26.33
CA LEU A 69 -106.46 -79.95 -27.51
C LEU A 69 -106.98 -81.34 -27.13
N LYS A 70 -106.45 -81.94 -26.05
CA LYS A 70 -106.86 -83.27 -25.61
C LYS A 70 -108.30 -83.28 -25.11
N LEU A 71 -108.75 -82.24 -24.40
CA LEU A 71 -110.14 -82.07 -23.98
C LEU A 71 -111.09 -81.84 -25.17
N ALA A 72 -110.65 -81.08 -26.19
CA ALA A 72 -111.43 -80.87 -27.42
C ALA A 72 -111.53 -82.14 -28.30
N PHE A 73 -110.49 -82.98 -28.32
CA PHE A 73 -110.47 -84.24 -29.06
C PHE A 73 -111.11 -85.42 -28.32
N SER A 74 -111.16 -85.42 -26.98
CA SER A 74 -111.91 -86.42 -26.20
C SER A 74 -113.42 -86.18 -26.19
N GLY A 75 -113.89 -84.99 -26.56
CA GLY A 75 -115.32 -84.68 -26.72
C GLY A 75 -115.90 -84.92 -28.12
N SER A 76 -115.09 -85.40 -29.08
CA SER A 76 -115.47 -85.47 -30.51
C SER A 76 -115.33 -86.86 -31.15
N ASN A 77 -115.21 -87.91 -30.33
CA ASN A 77 -115.07 -89.31 -30.79
C ASN A 77 -116.22 -90.26 -30.39
N GLU A 78 -117.30 -89.76 -29.79
CA GLU A 78 -118.46 -90.59 -29.39
C GLU A 78 -119.63 -90.60 -30.41
N GLU A 79 -119.57 -89.80 -31.50
CA GLU A 79 -120.72 -89.59 -32.41
C GLU A 79 -120.45 -89.88 -33.91
N ARG A 80 -119.47 -90.73 -34.25
CA ARG A 80 -119.16 -91.06 -35.66
C ARG A 80 -119.02 -92.54 -35.99
N ASN A 81 -119.83 -93.40 -35.39
CA ASN A 81 -120.00 -94.78 -35.85
C ASN A 81 -121.46 -95.24 -35.67
N GLN A 82 -122.34 -94.82 -36.57
CA GLN A 82 -123.66 -95.44 -36.84
C GLN A 82 -124.35 -94.72 -38.01
N LEU A 83 -124.01 -95.06 -39.26
CA LEU A 83 -124.88 -94.87 -40.44
C LEU A 83 -124.20 -95.46 -41.68
N GLU A 84 -124.01 -96.78 -41.67
CA GLU A 84 -123.65 -97.55 -42.87
C GLU A 84 -124.41 -98.89 -42.84
N ALA A 85 -125.73 -98.81 -43.04
CA ALA A 85 -126.59 -99.94 -43.37
C ALA A 85 -127.93 -99.42 -43.92
N CYS A 86 -128.46 -100.11 -44.92
CA CYS A 86 -129.74 -99.86 -45.62
C CYS A 86 -129.69 -98.89 -46.81
N TYR A 87 -129.20 -99.39 -47.95
CA TYR A 87 -130.03 -99.39 -49.17
C TYR A 87 -129.49 -100.42 -50.16
N ASN A 88 -129.79 -101.70 -49.92
CA ASN A 88 -129.79 -102.73 -50.95
C ASN A 88 -130.76 -103.83 -50.53
N THR A 89 -131.70 -104.13 -51.43
CA THR A 89 -132.63 -105.28 -51.46
C THR A 89 -133.98 -105.07 -50.80
N THR A 90 -135.01 -104.91 -51.65
CA THR A 90 -136.25 -105.68 -51.51
C THR A 90 -136.86 -105.89 -52.88
N GLY A 91 -136.89 -107.15 -53.29
CA GLY A 91 -137.83 -107.65 -54.30
C GLY A 91 -138.90 -108.52 -53.63
N LEU A 92 -139.94 -108.80 -54.43
CA LEU A 92 -140.97 -109.84 -54.30
C LEU A 92 -142.30 -109.44 -53.58
N PRO A 93 -143.43 -110.15 -53.83
CA PRO A 93 -144.32 -109.94 -54.98
C PRO A 93 -145.82 -109.91 -54.55
N GLN A 94 -146.76 -109.55 -55.44
CA GLN A 94 -148.01 -110.31 -55.69
C GLN A 94 -148.99 -109.59 -56.62
N ASP A 95 -149.60 -110.41 -57.47
CA ASP A 95 -150.73 -110.18 -58.37
C ASP A 95 -152.03 -109.72 -57.69
N ARG A 96 -152.82 -108.93 -58.45
CA ARG A 96 -154.28 -108.61 -58.38
C ARG A 96 -154.73 -107.88 -57.10
N ASP A 97 -155.44 -106.76 -57.10
CA ASP A 97 -156.43 -106.18 -58.02
C ASP A 97 -156.44 -104.63 -57.90
N GLN A 98 -157.29 -104.02 -58.72
CA GLN A 98 -157.28 -102.67 -59.27
C GLN A 98 -157.42 -101.45 -58.31
N SER A 99 -156.81 -100.35 -58.80
CA SER A 99 -157.11 -98.92 -58.61
C SER A 99 -156.99 -98.30 -57.20
N ASP A 100 -155.78 -97.89 -56.83
CA ASP A 100 -155.52 -96.61 -56.08
C ASP A 100 -154.02 -96.23 -55.93
N THR A 101 -153.11 -96.84 -56.71
CA THR A 101 -151.65 -96.70 -56.57
C THR A 101 -150.98 -95.61 -57.44
N SER A 102 -151.75 -94.78 -58.15
CA SER A 102 -151.20 -93.78 -59.09
C SER A 102 -150.76 -92.45 -58.43
N SER A 103 -151.43 -92.02 -57.36
CA SER A 103 -151.16 -90.71 -56.72
C SER A 103 -149.84 -90.66 -55.94
N GLY A 104 -149.50 -91.73 -55.20
CA GLY A 104 -148.25 -91.80 -54.43
C GLY A 104 -146.98 -91.86 -55.29
N ILE A 105 -147.07 -92.48 -56.47
CA ILE A 105 -145.93 -92.57 -57.42
C ILE A 105 -145.64 -91.20 -58.06
N ILE A 106 -146.67 -90.38 -58.34
CA ILE A 106 -146.49 -89.03 -58.90
C ILE A 106 -145.84 -88.08 -57.88
N GLY A 107 -146.22 -88.20 -56.60
CA GLY A 107 -145.60 -87.43 -55.51
C GLY A 107 -144.10 -87.72 -55.36
N LEU A 108 -143.73 -89.00 -55.35
CA LEU A 108 -142.32 -89.44 -55.29
C LEU A 108 -141.51 -89.02 -56.54
N CYS A 109 -142.14 -88.99 -57.71
CA CYS A 109 -141.47 -88.50 -58.93
C CYS A 109 -141.21 -86.99 -58.88
N THR A 110 -142.13 -86.21 -58.31
CA THR A 110 -141.97 -84.75 -58.14
C THR A 110 -140.84 -84.42 -57.16
N GLU A 111 -140.78 -85.16 -56.05
CA GLU A 111 -139.71 -85.03 -55.05
C GLU A 111 -138.34 -85.43 -55.62
N ARG A 112 -138.28 -86.53 -56.39
CA ARG A 112 -137.06 -86.94 -57.12
C ARG A 112 -136.57 -85.84 -58.06
N ASP A 113 -137.45 -85.24 -58.86
CA ASP A 113 -137.07 -84.22 -59.83
C ASP A 113 -136.61 -82.92 -59.14
N GLN A 114 -137.19 -82.58 -57.99
CA GLN A 114 -136.75 -81.49 -57.14
C GLN A 114 -135.34 -81.76 -56.55
N LEU A 115 -135.13 -82.95 -55.98
CA LEU A 115 -133.82 -83.38 -55.48
C LEU A 115 -132.76 -83.43 -56.60
N GLN A 116 -133.14 -83.79 -57.83
CA GLN A 116 -132.25 -83.73 -58.99
C GLN A 116 -131.84 -82.30 -59.34
N LYS A 117 -132.76 -81.33 -59.32
CA LYS A 117 -132.43 -79.91 -59.54
C LYS A 117 -131.49 -79.38 -58.47
N GLU A 118 -131.73 -79.73 -57.21
CA GLU A 118 -130.87 -79.34 -56.08
C GLU A 118 -129.49 -79.98 -56.19
N ARG A 119 -129.40 -81.26 -56.55
CA ARG A 119 -128.13 -81.94 -56.84
C ARG A 119 -127.37 -81.27 -57.99
N ASP A 120 -128.06 -80.94 -59.08
CA ASP A 120 -127.42 -80.32 -60.25
C ASP A 120 -126.98 -78.87 -59.94
N GLN A 121 -127.74 -78.15 -59.11
CA GLN A 121 -127.33 -76.84 -58.59
C GLN A 121 -126.12 -76.96 -57.66
N CYS A 122 -126.11 -77.92 -56.76
CA CYS A 122 -124.98 -78.22 -55.88
C CYS A 122 -123.74 -78.57 -56.71
N ARG A 123 -123.89 -79.35 -57.78
CA ARG A 123 -122.82 -79.68 -58.74
C ARG A 123 -122.27 -78.45 -59.45
N ARG A 124 -123.14 -77.51 -59.89
CA ARG A 124 -122.70 -76.24 -60.47
C ARG A 124 -121.91 -75.39 -59.48
N ASN A 125 -122.40 -75.29 -58.24
CA ASN A 125 -121.72 -74.58 -57.16
C ASN A 125 -120.36 -75.22 -56.85
N MET A 126 -120.30 -76.57 -56.79
CA MET A 126 -119.06 -77.32 -56.58
C MET A 126 -118.04 -77.04 -57.68
N ASN A 127 -118.44 -77.08 -58.95
CA ASN A 127 -117.56 -76.75 -60.08
C ASN A 127 -117.05 -75.29 -60.03
N GLN A 128 -117.90 -74.35 -59.62
CA GLN A 128 -117.49 -72.94 -59.43
C GLN A 128 -116.48 -72.78 -58.29
N LEU A 129 -116.70 -73.47 -57.16
CA LEU A 129 -115.78 -73.48 -56.03
C LEU A 129 -114.45 -74.14 -56.39
N GLU A 130 -114.46 -75.19 -57.20
CA GLU A 130 -113.25 -75.86 -57.68
C GLU A 130 -112.40 -74.96 -58.58
N ARG A 131 -113.03 -74.17 -59.47
CA ARG A 131 -112.34 -73.15 -60.27
C ARG A 131 -111.75 -72.03 -59.39
N LYS A 132 -112.52 -71.52 -58.42
CA LYS A 132 -112.02 -70.53 -57.46
C LYS A 132 -110.84 -71.07 -56.65
N ARG A 133 -110.92 -72.33 -56.21
CA ARG A 133 -109.81 -73.03 -55.54
C ARG A 133 -108.59 -73.13 -56.45
N GLY A 134 -108.76 -73.49 -57.72
CA GLY A 134 -107.67 -73.52 -58.70
C GLY A 134 -106.99 -72.17 -58.89
N HIS A 135 -107.77 -71.09 -59.01
CA HIS A 135 -107.24 -69.73 -59.11
C HIS A 135 -106.45 -69.33 -57.85
N LEU A 136 -107.02 -69.55 -56.66
CA LEU A 136 -106.37 -69.23 -55.38
C LEU A 136 -105.08 -70.04 -55.17
N LEU A 137 -105.02 -71.29 -55.66
CA LEU A 137 -103.80 -72.10 -55.61
C LEU A 137 -102.71 -71.50 -56.51
N SER A 138 -103.05 -71.08 -57.74
CA SER A 138 -102.10 -70.43 -58.65
C SER A 138 -101.57 -69.11 -58.08
N GLU A 139 -102.46 -68.30 -57.50
CA GLU A 139 -102.09 -67.02 -56.86
C GLU A 139 -101.19 -67.25 -55.65
N ARG A 140 -101.50 -68.25 -54.81
CA ARG A 140 -100.63 -68.67 -53.70
C ARG A 140 -99.25 -69.07 -54.21
N ASP A 141 -99.17 -69.87 -55.26
CA ASP A 141 -97.89 -70.37 -55.78
C ASP A 141 -97.04 -69.24 -56.40
N GLN A 142 -97.68 -68.26 -57.04
CA GLN A 142 -97.02 -67.03 -57.50
C GLN A 142 -96.45 -66.22 -56.33
N LEU A 143 -97.27 -65.95 -55.30
CA LEU A 143 -96.84 -65.22 -54.10
C LEU A 143 -95.72 -65.95 -53.35
N LEU A 144 -95.73 -67.29 -53.33
CA LEU A 144 -94.66 -68.09 -52.76
C LEU A 144 -93.34 -67.90 -53.54
N SER A 145 -93.39 -67.90 -54.88
CA SER A 145 -92.22 -67.64 -55.72
C SER A 145 -91.66 -66.23 -55.50
N GLU A 146 -92.53 -65.21 -55.44
CA GLU A 146 -92.13 -63.83 -55.17
C GLU A 146 -91.50 -63.68 -53.78
N ARG A 147 -92.10 -64.30 -52.75
CA ARG A 147 -91.54 -64.33 -51.40
C ARG A 147 -90.14 -64.96 -51.40
N ASP A 148 -89.96 -66.07 -52.10
CA ASP A 148 -88.68 -66.78 -52.16
C ASP A 148 -87.62 -65.96 -52.92
N GLN A 149 -88.01 -65.19 -53.94
CA GLN A 149 -87.12 -64.25 -54.61
C GLN A 149 -86.70 -63.10 -53.68
N LEU A 150 -87.67 -62.43 -53.05
CA LEU A 150 -87.41 -61.34 -52.09
C LEU A 150 -86.55 -61.81 -50.91
N GLN A 151 -86.73 -63.06 -50.48
CA GLN A 151 -85.91 -63.69 -49.47
C GLN A 151 -84.44 -63.80 -49.90
N ARG A 152 -84.17 -64.21 -51.15
CA ARG A 152 -82.79 -64.26 -51.69
C ARG A 152 -82.17 -62.87 -51.82
N GLU A 153 -82.94 -61.89 -52.30
CA GLU A 153 -82.48 -60.50 -52.41
C GLU A 153 -82.15 -59.93 -51.03
N ARG A 154 -83.00 -60.16 -50.03
CA ARG A 154 -82.75 -59.77 -48.64
C ARG A 154 -81.47 -60.41 -48.11
N ASP A 155 -81.27 -61.69 -48.35
CA ASP A 155 -80.08 -62.42 -47.87
C ASP A 155 -78.80 -61.96 -48.59
N GLN A 156 -78.89 -61.55 -49.86
CA GLN A 156 -77.78 -60.92 -50.58
C GLN A 156 -77.44 -59.54 -49.99
N LEU A 157 -78.43 -58.66 -49.85
CA LEU A 157 -78.23 -57.32 -49.26
C LEU A 157 -77.69 -57.41 -47.83
N GLN A 158 -78.10 -58.44 -47.08
CA GLN A 158 -77.58 -58.73 -45.76
C GLN A 158 -76.07 -59.04 -45.79
N ARG A 159 -75.59 -59.84 -46.76
CA ARG A 159 -74.16 -60.13 -46.94
C ARG A 159 -73.38 -58.89 -47.34
N GLU A 160 -73.90 -58.09 -48.27
CA GLU A 160 -73.28 -56.84 -48.70
C GLU A 160 -73.17 -55.84 -47.53
N ARG A 161 -74.23 -55.71 -46.73
CA ARG A 161 -74.21 -54.89 -45.51
C ARG A 161 -73.14 -55.37 -44.54
N ASP A 162 -73.05 -56.68 -44.30
CA ASP A 162 -72.08 -57.24 -43.38
C ASP A 162 -70.64 -57.10 -43.90
N GLN A 163 -70.43 -57.12 -45.22
CA GLN A 163 -69.13 -56.81 -45.83
C GLN A 163 -68.76 -55.33 -45.64
N LEU A 164 -69.65 -54.40 -46.00
CA LEU A 164 -69.42 -52.97 -45.83
C LEU A 164 -69.19 -52.60 -44.36
N GLN A 165 -69.85 -53.31 -43.44
CA GLN A 165 -69.63 -53.16 -42.01
C GLN A 165 -68.19 -53.52 -41.61
N ARG A 166 -67.63 -54.62 -42.15
CA ARG A 166 -66.24 -55.01 -41.90
C ARG A 166 -65.25 -54.01 -42.49
N GLU A 167 -65.50 -53.54 -43.71
CA GLU A 167 -64.67 -52.52 -44.37
C GLU A 167 -64.67 -51.22 -43.57
N ARG A 168 -65.84 -50.77 -43.10
CA ARG A 168 -65.96 -49.61 -42.21
C ARG A 168 -65.17 -49.79 -40.92
N ASP A 169 -65.27 -50.96 -40.29
CA ASP A 169 -64.58 -51.24 -39.04
C ASP A 169 -63.06 -51.34 -39.24
N GLN A 170 -62.60 -51.79 -40.42
CA GLN A 170 -61.18 -51.76 -40.79
C GLN A 170 -60.68 -50.32 -40.98
N LEU A 171 -61.38 -49.52 -41.80
CA LEU A 171 -61.02 -48.11 -42.03
C LEU A 171 -61.03 -47.30 -40.73
N GLN A 172 -61.94 -47.63 -39.82
CA GLN A 172 -62.00 -47.05 -38.49
C GLN A 172 -60.72 -47.33 -37.69
N ARG A 173 -60.20 -48.57 -37.73
CA ARG A 173 -58.93 -48.93 -37.06
C ARG A 173 -57.74 -48.21 -37.69
N GLU A 174 -57.69 -48.14 -39.02
CA GLU A 174 -56.63 -47.43 -39.74
C GLU A 174 -56.63 -45.94 -39.40
N ARG A 175 -57.81 -45.30 -39.36
CA ARG A 175 -57.96 -43.91 -38.93
C ARG A 175 -57.47 -43.72 -37.50
N ASP A 176 -57.85 -44.61 -36.58
CA ASP A 176 -57.44 -44.50 -35.18
C ASP A 176 -55.93 -44.74 -34.99
N GLN A 177 -55.31 -45.58 -35.84
CA GLN A 177 -53.85 -45.74 -35.88
C GLN A 177 -53.16 -44.47 -36.37
N LEU A 178 -53.57 -43.95 -37.53
CA LEU A 178 -53.00 -42.72 -38.10
C LEU A 178 -53.18 -41.53 -37.16
N GLN A 179 -54.28 -41.50 -36.41
CA GLN A 179 -54.52 -40.51 -35.38
C GLN A 179 -53.47 -40.58 -34.26
N ARG A 180 -53.12 -41.79 -33.78
CA ARG A 180 -52.07 -41.98 -32.78
C ARG A 180 -50.69 -41.59 -33.31
N GLU A 181 -50.38 -41.96 -34.55
CA GLU A 181 -49.12 -41.59 -35.20
C GLU A 181 -48.99 -40.07 -35.34
N ARG A 182 -50.06 -39.39 -35.76
CA ARG A 182 -50.11 -37.92 -35.82
C ARG A 182 -49.88 -37.30 -34.45
N ASP A 183 -50.53 -37.81 -33.41
CA ASP A 183 -50.38 -37.28 -32.05
C ASP A 183 -48.98 -37.54 -31.47
N GLN A 184 -48.33 -38.63 -31.87
CA GLN A 184 -46.93 -38.92 -31.52
C GLN A 184 -45.97 -37.96 -32.22
N LEU A 185 -46.10 -37.80 -33.54
CA LEU A 185 -45.30 -36.84 -34.32
C LEU A 185 -45.50 -35.41 -33.84
N GLN A 186 -46.71 -35.06 -33.39
CA GLN A 186 -47.01 -33.77 -32.79
C GLN A 186 -46.19 -33.53 -31.52
N LYS A 187 -46.08 -34.55 -30.64
CA LYS A 187 -45.24 -34.46 -29.43
C LYS A 187 -43.76 -34.32 -29.77
N GLU A 188 -43.27 -35.09 -30.73
CA GLU A 188 -41.88 -35.01 -31.18
C GLU A 188 -41.54 -33.63 -31.77
N ARG A 189 -42.44 -33.09 -32.60
CA ARG A 189 -42.32 -31.72 -33.12
C ARG A 189 -42.26 -30.69 -32.01
N ASP A 190 -43.12 -30.81 -31.00
CA ASP A 190 -43.16 -29.87 -29.88
C ASP A 190 -41.92 -30.00 -28.99
N GLN A 191 -41.36 -31.19 -28.84
CA GLN A 191 -40.08 -31.42 -28.17
C GLN A 191 -38.93 -30.77 -28.95
N LEU A 192 -38.80 -31.05 -30.24
CA LEU A 192 -37.76 -30.46 -31.09
C LEU A 192 -37.85 -28.93 -31.12
N LYS A 193 -39.07 -28.38 -31.08
CA LYS A 193 -39.28 -26.94 -30.96
C LYS A 193 -38.68 -26.38 -29.67
N ARG A 194 -38.89 -27.05 -28.53
CA ARG A 194 -38.31 -26.66 -27.23
C ARG A 194 -36.79 -26.75 -27.24
N GLU A 195 -36.23 -27.81 -27.80
CA GLU A 195 -34.77 -27.99 -27.94
C GLU A 195 -34.16 -26.89 -28.81
N ARG A 196 -34.77 -26.59 -29.96
CA ARG A 196 -34.37 -25.47 -30.81
C ARG A 196 -34.43 -24.13 -30.06
N ASP A 197 -35.51 -23.87 -29.34
CA ASP A 197 -35.68 -22.62 -28.60
C ASP A 197 -34.68 -22.52 -27.43
N GLN A 198 -34.24 -23.64 -26.84
CA GLN A 198 -33.16 -23.68 -25.86
C GLN A 198 -31.81 -23.37 -26.51
N LEU A 199 -31.45 -24.07 -27.59
CA LEU A 199 -30.20 -23.83 -28.33
C LEU A 199 -30.10 -22.39 -28.83
N GLN A 200 -31.24 -21.81 -29.21
CA GLN A 200 -31.35 -20.40 -29.59
C GLN A 200 -30.95 -19.48 -28.43
N ARG A 201 -31.41 -19.75 -27.20
CA ARG A 201 -31.02 -18.98 -26.00
C ARG A 201 -29.54 -19.15 -25.67
N GLU A 202 -29.02 -20.36 -25.75
CA GLU A 202 -27.60 -20.65 -25.53
C GLU A 202 -26.72 -19.90 -26.55
N ARG A 203 -27.11 -19.92 -27.83
CA ARG A 203 -26.44 -19.14 -28.88
C ARG A 203 -26.46 -17.65 -28.57
N ASP A 204 -27.60 -17.10 -28.17
CA ASP A 204 -27.74 -15.67 -27.87
C ASP A 204 -26.95 -15.28 -26.61
N GLN A 205 -26.79 -16.20 -25.64
CA GLN A 205 -25.91 -16.00 -24.48
C GLN A 205 -24.43 -15.97 -24.90
N LEU A 206 -23.97 -16.98 -25.64
CA LEU A 206 -22.60 -17.06 -26.13
C LEU A 206 -22.24 -15.86 -27.01
N GLN A 207 -23.21 -15.35 -27.77
CA GLN A 207 -23.08 -14.13 -28.55
C GLN A 207 -22.80 -12.92 -27.66
N ARG A 208 -23.52 -12.76 -26.54
CA ARG A 208 -23.25 -11.67 -25.58
C ARG A 208 -21.89 -11.81 -24.91
N GLU A 209 -21.50 -13.02 -24.52
CA GLU A 209 -20.19 -13.29 -23.93
C GLU A 209 -19.07 -12.94 -24.92
N ARG A 210 -19.22 -13.31 -26.19
CA ARG A 210 -18.28 -12.94 -27.25
C ARG A 210 -18.18 -11.42 -27.40
N ASP A 211 -19.30 -10.71 -27.42
CA ASP A 211 -19.32 -9.25 -27.58
C ASP A 211 -18.71 -8.53 -26.36
N GLN A 212 -18.88 -9.08 -25.16
CA GLN A 212 -18.20 -8.61 -23.95
C GLN A 212 -16.69 -8.80 -24.04
N LEU A 213 -16.22 -10.02 -24.36
CA LEU A 213 -14.78 -10.31 -24.52
C LEU A 213 -14.15 -9.45 -25.62
N GLN A 214 -14.91 -9.17 -26.68
CA GLN A 214 -14.50 -8.27 -27.75
C GLN A 214 -14.28 -6.84 -27.21
N SER A 215 -15.20 -6.33 -26.38
CA SER A 215 -15.04 -5.02 -25.73
C SER A 215 -13.84 -4.98 -24.77
N GLU A 216 -13.62 -6.04 -23.98
CA GLU A 216 -12.47 -6.14 -23.08
C GLU A 216 -11.15 -6.16 -23.86
N ARG A 217 -11.09 -6.91 -24.96
CA ARG A 217 -9.94 -6.93 -25.87
C ARG A 217 -9.65 -5.53 -26.43
N ASP A 218 -10.69 -4.82 -26.87
CA ASP A 218 -10.54 -3.48 -27.44
C ASP A 218 -10.12 -2.44 -26.38
N GLN A 219 -10.51 -2.63 -25.11
CA GLN A 219 -10.00 -1.82 -23.99
C GLN A 219 -8.51 -2.09 -23.74
N LEU A 220 -8.13 -3.35 -23.57
CA LEU A 220 -6.72 -3.75 -23.36
C LEU A 220 -5.82 -3.28 -24.51
N GLN A 221 -6.35 -3.29 -25.73
CA GLN A 221 -5.68 -2.75 -26.91
C GLN A 221 -5.38 -1.25 -26.76
N ARG A 222 -6.33 -0.45 -26.26
CA ARG A 222 -6.12 0.99 -26.00
C ARG A 222 -5.11 1.23 -24.89
N GLU A 223 -5.18 0.46 -23.80
CA GLU A 223 -4.22 0.55 -22.69
C GLU A 223 -2.80 0.21 -23.16
N ARG A 224 -2.65 -0.84 -23.98
CA ARG A 224 -1.37 -1.18 -24.61
C ARG A 224 -0.85 -0.04 -25.47
N ASP A 225 -1.70 0.55 -26.29
CA ASP A 225 -1.32 1.65 -27.18
C ASP A 225 -0.97 2.93 -26.40
N GLN A 226 -1.58 3.15 -25.24
CA GLN A 226 -1.21 4.24 -24.32
C GLN A 226 0.17 3.99 -23.70
N LEU A 227 0.39 2.81 -23.11
CA LEU A 227 1.68 2.44 -22.52
C LEU A 227 2.81 2.49 -23.56
N GLN A 228 2.49 2.15 -24.80
CA GLN A 228 3.41 2.25 -25.92
C GLN A 228 3.85 3.71 -26.16
N ARG A 229 2.91 4.68 -26.11
CA ARG A 229 3.23 6.12 -26.24
C ARG A 229 4.06 6.61 -25.06
N GLU A 230 3.71 6.24 -23.84
CA GLU A 230 4.47 6.60 -22.63
C GLU A 230 5.90 6.07 -22.70
N ARG A 231 6.07 4.82 -23.13
CA ARG A 231 7.40 4.23 -23.35
C ARG A 231 8.20 5.02 -24.38
N ASP A 232 7.58 5.40 -25.50
CA ASP A 232 8.27 6.13 -26.56
C ASP A 232 8.62 7.56 -26.12
N GLN A 233 7.77 8.20 -25.29
CA GLN A 233 8.06 9.48 -24.65
C GLN A 233 9.26 9.37 -23.70
N LEU A 234 9.25 8.39 -22.77
CA LEU A 234 10.36 8.17 -21.84
C LEU A 234 11.66 7.86 -22.59
N LYS A 235 11.57 7.15 -23.72
CA LYS A 235 12.72 6.90 -24.60
C LYS A 235 13.27 8.21 -25.15
N TRP A 236 12.41 9.12 -25.61
CA TRP A 236 12.81 10.43 -26.11
C TRP A 236 13.46 11.28 -25.00
N GLU A 237 12.87 11.35 -23.81
CA GLU A 237 13.42 12.08 -22.66
C GLU A 237 14.79 11.54 -22.25
N ARG A 238 14.94 10.21 -22.19
CA ARG A 238 16.24 9.58 -21.92
C ARG A 238 17.27 9.96 -22.98
N ASP A 239 16.91 9.99 -24.25
CA ASP A 239 17.83 10.32 -25.33
C ASP A 239 18.21 11.83 -25.28
N GLN A 240 17.31 12.72 -24.86
CA GLN A 240 17.62 14.13 -24.57
C GLN A 240 18.62 14.27 -23.42
N LEU A 241 18.33 13.65 -22.27
CA LEU A 241 19.22 13.66 -21.10
C LEU A 241 20.61 13.09 -21.42
N LYS A 242 20.66 12.08 -22.29
CA LYS A 242 21.92 11.53 -22.79
C LYS A 242 22.71 12.59 -23.58
N SER A 243 22.04 13.33 -24.45
CA SER A 243 22.67 14.42 -25.21
C SER A 243 23.17 15.54 -24.31
N GLU A 244 22.37 15.97 -23.33
CA GLU A 244 22.77 16.97 -22.34
C GLU A 244 23.98 16.52 -21.52
N ARG A 245 23.96 15.28 -21.03
CA ARG A 245 25.11 14.68 -20.35
C ARG A 245 26.35 14.69 -21.24
N ASP A 246 26.23 14.31 -22.51
CA ASP A 246 27.35 14.28 -23.44
C ASP A 246 27.90 15.69 -23.74
N GLN A 247 27.04 16.73 -23.69
CA GLN A 247 27.47 18.13 -23.75
C GLN A 247 28.23 18.55 -22.49
N LEU A 248 27.68 18.29 -21.31
CA LEU A 248 28.32 18.59 -20.03
C LEU A 248 29.67 17.89 -19.88
N LEU A 249 29.81 16.67 -20.41
CA LEU A 249 31.11 15.98 -20.45
C LEU A 249 32.14 16.73 -21.30
N LYS A 250 31.74 17.31 -22.45
CA LYS A 250 32.64 18.14 -23.27
C LYS A 250 33.03 19.43 -22.57
N GLU A 251 32.08 20.09 -21.91
CA GLU A 251 32.37 21.30 -21.12
C GLU A 251 33.32 21.00 -19.96
N ARG A 252 33.09 19.92 -19.22
CA ARG A 252 34.01 19.44 -18.19
C ARG A 252 35.41 19.21 -18.78
N ASP A 253 35.52 18.52 -19.92
CA ASP A 253 36.81 18.23 -20.54
C ASP A 253 37.54 19.51 -20.98
N GLN A 254 36.79 20.52 -21.43
CA GLN A 254 37.32 21.83 -21.75
C GLN A 254 37.83 22.57 -20.50
N LEU A 255 37.04 22.59 -19.43
CA LEU A 255 37.44 23.19 -18.15
C LEU A 255 38.64 22.48 -17.54
N LEU A 256 38.78 21.16 -17.71
CA LEU A 256 39.96 20.42 -17.28
C LEU A 256 41.21 20.88 -18.03
N LYS A 257 41.11 21.11 -19.35
CA LYS A 257 42.22 21.67 -20.14
C LYS A 257 42.59 23.08 -19.70
N GLU A 258 41.60 23.94 -19.47
CA GLU A 258 41.83 25.31 -18.97
C GLU A 258 42.47 25.29 -17.59
N ARG A 259 42.00 24.42 -16.67
CA ARG A 259 42.64 24.21 -15.37
C ARG A 259 44.09 23.77 -15.54
N ASP A 260 44.37 22.80 -16.39
CA ASP A 260 45.72 22.28 -16.60
C ASP A 260 46.64 23.35 -17.23
N GLN A 261 46.09 24.19 -18.10
CA GLN A 261 46.80 25.34 -18.66
C GLN A 261 47.10 26.39 -17.59
N LEU A 262 46.11 26.80 -16.79
CA LEU A 262 46.30 27.74 -15.68
C LEU A 262 47.27 27.19 -14.63
N GLN A 263 47.23 25.88 -14.40
CA GLN A 263 48.16 25.17 -13.54
C GLN A 263 49.59 25.28 -14.09
N SER A 264 49.79 25.06 -15.39
CA SER A 264 51.08 25.25 -16.04
C SER A 264 51.55 26.71 -16.02
N GLU A 265 50.67 27.68 -16.27
CA GLU A 265 50.97 29.11 -16.19
C GLU A 265 51.37 29.51 -14.76
N ARG A 266 50.68 28.99 -13.75
CA ARG A 266 51.04 29.19 -12.35
C ARG A 266 52.41 28.60 -12.03
N ASP A 267 52.66 27.36 -12.45
CA ASP A 267 53.94 26.69 -12.19
C ASP A 267 55.10 27.38 -12.96
N GLN A 268 54.82 27.99 -14.12
CA GLN A 268 55.76 28.88 -14.83
C GLN A 268 55.96 30.20 -14.08
N SER A 269 54.91 30.84 -13.57
CA SER A 269 55.00 32.06 -12.75
C SER A 269 55.72 31.83 -11.42
N GLU A 270 55.72 30.60 -10.89
CA GLU A 270 56.51 30.25 -9.72
C GLU A 270 58.00 30.09 -10.06
N LYS A 271 58.31 29.76 -11.31
CA LYS A 271 59.66 29.62 -11.86
C LYS A 271 60.16 30.86 -12.61
N THR A 272 59.41 31.97 -12.65
CA THR A 272 59.90 33.16 -13.35
C THR A 272 61.21 33.60 -12.71
N ASP A 273 62.20 33.82 -13.58
CA ASP A 273 63.52 34.28 -13.19
C ASP A 273 63.43 35.51 -12.29
N ASP A 274 62.43 36.37 -12.45
CA ASP A 274 62.21 37.53 -11.57
C ASP A 274 61.96 37.13 -10.10
N LYS A 275 61.15 36.10 -9.82
CA LYS A 275 60.89 35.66 -8.44
C LYS A 275 62.12 34.99 -7.84
N ILE A 276 62.81 34.17 -8.63
CA ILE A 276 64.06 33.51 -8.23
C ILE A 276 65.16 34.56 -8.00
N GLN A 277 65.35 35.50 -8.92
CA GLN A 277 66.30 36.61 -8.83
C GLN A 277 65.99 37.54 -7.66
N LEU A 278 64.70 37.83 -7.42
CA LEU A 278 64.29 38.59 -6.24
C LEU A 278 64.63 37.83 -4.95
N GLN A 279 64.44 36.52 -4.92
CA GLN A 279 64.77 35.68 -3.78
C GLN A 279 66.28 35.57 -3.56
N GLU A 280 67.07 35.43 -4.63
CA GLU A 280 68.53 35.47 -4.59
C GLU A 280 69.06 36.83 -4.12
N ARG A 281 68.50 37.92 -4.64
CA ARG A 281 68.84 39.29 -4.21
C ARG A 281 68.47 39.52 -2.75
N ASN A 282 67.33 39.01 -2.29
CA ASN A 282 66.92 39.10 -0.89
C ASN A 282 67.85 38.28 0.03
N ASN A 283 68.29 37.10 -0.41
CA ASN A 283 69.30 36.31 0.29
C ASN A 283 70.66 37.02 0.34
N ALA A 284 71.10 37.64 -0.75
CA ALA A 284 72.33 38.43 -0.81
C ALA A 284 72.26 39.64 0.14
N LEU A 285 71.15 40.39 0.11
CA LEU A 285 70.90 41.50 1.03
C LEU A 285 70.85 41.04 2.50
N THR A 286 70.31 39.86 2.76
CA THR A 286 70.30 39.25 4.09
C THR A 286 71.72 38.96 4.56
N LYS A 287 72.56 38.39 3.68
CA LYS A 287 73.98 38.13 3.96
C LYS A 287 74.75 39.43 4.20
N ASP A 288 74.52 40.46 3.39
CA ASP A 288 75.15 41.78 3.57
C ASP A 288 74.71 42.42 4.88
N ARG A 289 73.42 42.34 5.22
CA ARG A 289 72.90 42.80 6.51
C ARG A 289 73.59 42.09 7.67
N ASP A 290 73.79 40.78 7.58
CA ASP A 290 74.43 40.01 8.65
C ASP A 290 75.93 40.31 8.71
N MET A 291 76.63 40.44 7.58
CA MET A 291 78.03 40.91 7.55
C MET A 291 78.18 42.33 8.11
N LEU A 292 77.24 43.23 7.80
CA LEU A 292 77.23 44.58 8.36
C LEU A 292 76.94 44.55 9.86
N ARG A 293 76.04 43.67 10.32
CA ARG A 293 75.80 43.44 11.75
C ARG A 293 77.05 42.92 12.44
N ASP A 294 77.77 41.98 11.85
CA ASP A 294 79.02 41.45 12.40
C ASP A 294 80.11 42.53 12.41
N ARG A 295 80.24 43.32 11.34
CA ARG A 295 81.15 44.47 11.30
C ARG A 295 80.78 45.51 12.34
N VAL A 296 79.49 45.80 12.53
CA VAL A 296 79.02 46.68 13.59
C VAL A 296 79.36 46.06 14.95
N SER A 297 79.22 44.76 15.14
CA SER A 297 79.63 44.08 16.39
C SER A 297 81.13 44.16 16.63
N VAL A 298 81.96 43.96 15.59
CA VAL A 298 83.42 44.10 15.67
C VAL A 298 83.78 45.54 15.97
N LEU A 299 83.21 46.50 15.24
CA LEU A 299 83.42 47.93 15.50
C LEU A 299 82.93 48.31 16.89
N THR A 300 81.84 47.73 17.39
CA THR A 300 81.36 47.93 18.76
C THR A 300 82.36 47.39 19.77
N ASN A 301 82.91 46.20 19.53
CA ASN A 301 83.96 45.63 20.37
C ASN A 301 85.28 46.42 20.27
N GLU A 302 85.61 46.95 19.09
CA GLU A 302 86.76 47.83 18.88
C GLU A 302 86.54 49.20 19.52
N THR A 303 85.31 49.75 19.52
CA THR A 303 84.98 50.97 20.26
C THR A 303 85.01 50.71 21.74
N VAL A 304 84.51 49.58 22.24
CA VAL A 304 84.66 49.18 23.65
C VAL A 304 86.14 48.99 24.00
N ALA A 305 86.93 48.35 23.14
CA ALA A 305 88.37 48.18 23.36
C ALA A 305 89.14 49.51 23.22
N LEU A 306 88.67 50.45 22.39
CA LEU A 306 89.21 51.80 22.28
C LEU A 306 88.77 52.67 23.44
N GLU A 307 87.57 52.48 24.00
CA GLU A 307 87.08 53.09 25.24
C GLU A 307 87.85 52.53 26.45
N GLU A 308 88.15 51.23 26.47
CA GLU A 308 89.05 50.59 27.43
C GLU A 308 90.48 51.09 27.25
N ARG A 309 90.98 51.25 26.03
CA ARG A 309 92.30 51.86 25.74
C ARG A 309 92.32 53.37 25.95
N LEU A 310 91.19 54.07 25.83
CA LEU A 310 91.02 55.46 26.23
C LEU A 310 90.95 55.56 27.75
N SER A 311 90.37 54.57 28.43
CA SER A 311 90.49 54.41 29.88
C SER A 311 91.94 54.09 30.27
N GLU A 312 92.66 53.32 29.43
CA GLU A 312 94.10 53.01 29.57
C GLU A 312 95.00 54.20 29.15
N CYS A 313 94.51 55.14 28.34
CA CYS A 313 95.18 56.39 27.92
C CYS A 313 94.85 57.57 28.84
N GLU A 314 93.66 57.59 29.47
CA GLU A 314 93.32 58.39 30.64
C GLU A 314 94.07 57.91 31.89
N LEU A 315 94.55 56.66 31.89
CA LEU A 315 95.53 56.17 32.86
C LEU A 315 97.01 56.41 32.48
N ASN A 316 97.34 56.74 31.22
CA ASN A 316 98.73 56.91 30.76
C ASN A 316 99.11 58.31 30.21
N ILE A 317 98.21 59.30 30.27
CA ILE A 317 98.58 60.73 30.24
C ILE A 317 98.36 61.40 31.63
N CYS A 318 97.71 60.72 32.58
CA CYS A 318 97.55 61.20 33.96
C CYS A 318 97.81 60.14 35.05
N GLN A 319 98.76 59.23 34.81
CA GLN A 319 99.62 58.75 35.89
C GLN A 319 101.05 59.01 35.50
N LYS A 320 101.78 59.69 36.40
CA LYS A 320 103.24 59.85 36.41
C LYS A 320 103.82 61.10 35.71
N ILE A 321 103.16 62.24 35.92
CA ILE A 321 103.85 63.46 36.36
C ILE A 321 103.21 63.87 37.71
N TRP A 322 103.93 63.53 38.79
CA TRP A 322 103.91 64.09 40.16
C TRP A 322 102.83 63.60 41.13
N LYS A 323 103.12 62.47 41.80
CA LYS A 323 102.64 62.21 43.17
C LYS A 323 103.77 61.75 44.07
N SER A 324 104.77 62.63 44.24
CA SER A 324 105.64 62.59 45.40
C SER A 324 105.67 63.98 46.00
N CYS A 325 105.22 64.11 47.25
CA CYS A 325 105.43 65.35 47.98
C CYS A 325 106.93 65.54 48.24
N PRO A 326 107.42 66.79 48.33
CA PRO A 326 108.82 67.03 48.68
C PRO A 326 109.20 66.31 49.99
N GLU A 327 110.47 65.95 50.15
CA GLU A 327 110.93 65.24 51.35
C GLU A 327 110.51 65.99 52.64
N GLY A 328 109.94 65.26 53.59
CA GLY A 328 109.34 65.83 54.81
C GLY A 328 107.85 66.21 54.70
N TRP A 329 107.25 66.14 53.51
CA TRP A 329 105.82 66.34 53.27
C TRP A 329 105.10 65.00 53.10
N ARG A 330 103.86 64.92 53.58
CA ARG A 330 102.99 63.74 53.50
C ARG A 330 101.90 63.96 52.46
N LEU A 331 101.70 62.99 51.59
CA LEU A 331 100.63 63.01 50.60
C LEU A 331 99.32 62.55 51.24
N PHE A 332 98.28 63.35 51.13
CA PHE A 332 96.92 62.93 51.47
C PHE A 332 95.93 63.51 50.44
N GLY A 333 95.10 62.66 49.84
CA GLY A 333 94.25 63.04 48.72
C GLY A 333 95.05 63.56 47.51
N SER A 334 94.79 64.81 47.12
CA SER A 334 95.48 65.54 46.05
C SER A 334 96.36 66.68 46.56
N SER A 335 96.64 66.74 47.87
CA SER A 335 97.46 67.79 48.48
C SER A 335 98.65 67.18 49.25
N CYS A 336 99.73 67.95 49.34
CA CYS A 336 100.89 67.66 50.17
C CYS A 336 100.84 68.46 51.46
N TYR A 337 101.09 67.78 52.57
CA TYR A 337 101.00 68.37 53.91
C TYR A 337 102.33 68.33 54.64
N PHE A 338 102.76 69.45 55.19
CA PHE A 338 103.97 69.53 56.02
C PHE A 338 103.61 69.85 57.45
N LEU A 339 103.97 68.95 58.36
CA LEU A 339 103.82 69.17 59.78
C LEU A 339 105.14 69.67 60.36
N SER A 340 105.09 70.81 61.03
CA SER A 340 106.29 71.41 61.59
C SER A 340 106.90 70.59 62.75
N THR A 341 108.22 70.67 62.87
CA THR A 341 108.99 70.12 64.00
C THR A 341 109.32 71.18 65.05
N GLN A 342 109.04 72.45 64.77
CA GLN A 342 109.24 73.59 65.66
C GLN A 342 107.91 74.29 65.94
N MET A 343 107.85 75.10 67.00
CA MET A 343 106.69 75.94 67.30
C MET A 343 106.95 77.39 66.90
N LYS A 344 105.98 78.02 66.26
CA LYS A 344 106.02 79.43 65.83
C LYS A 344 104.66 80.08 66.07
N THR A 345 104.62 81.42 66.13
CA THR A 345 103.35 82.14 66.17
C THR A 345 102.57 81.91 64.87
N TRP A 346 101.25 82.13 64.86
CA TRP A 346 100.43 81.82 63.68
C TRP A 346 100.91 82.53 62.42
N GLU A 347 101.31 83.80 62.53
CA GLU A 347 101.81 84.60 61.41
C GLU A 347 103.15 84.08 60.89
N GLU A 348 104.08 83.76 61.79
CA GLU A 348 105.38 83.18 61.43
C GLU A 348 105.24 81.77 60.85
N SER A 349 104.28 80.99 61.33
CA SER A 349 103.91 79.69 60.80
C SER A 349 103.37 79.80 59.38
N ARG A 350 102.49 80.77 59.12
CA ARG A 350 101.99 81.05 57.77
C ARG A 350 103.10 81.44 56.82
N LEU A 351 103.97 82.35 57.26
CA LEU A 351 105.13 82.77 56.48
C LEU A 351 106.06 81.59 56.16
N ASP A 352 106.23 80.65 57.09
CA ASP A 352 106.99 79.43 56.85
C ASP A 352 106.35 78.54 55.77
N CYS A 353 105.02 78.38 55.80
CA CYS A 353 104.30 77.68 54.73
C CYS A 353 104.46 78.37 53.37
N LEU A 354 104.28 79.70 53.33
CA LEU A 354 104.42 80.51 52.12
C LEU A 354 105.84 80.43 51.53
N ASN A 355 106.87 80.48 52.36
CA ASN A 355 108.26 80.31 51.94
C ASN A 355 108.56 78.91 51.37
N ARG A 356 107.72 77.91 51.67
CA ARG A 356 107.79 76.56 51.08
C ARG A 356 106.89 76.41 49.84
N GLY A 357 106.26 77.50 49.40
CA GLY A 357 105.30 77.50 48.29
C GLY A 357 104.00 76.75 48.63
N ALA A 358 103.53 76.89 49.86
CA ALA A 358 102.31 76.34 50.43
C ALA A 358 101.59 77.43 51.25
N ASP A 359 100.44 77.15 51.85
CA ASP A 359 99.86 78.03 52.88
C ASP A 359 99.47 77.19 54.10
N LEU A 360 99.04 77.80 55.20
CA LEU A 360 98.48 77.03 56.31
C LEU A 360 97.25 76.25 55.84
N MET A 361 97.09 75.03 56.35
CA MET A 361 96.06 74.12 55.86
C MET A 361 94.65 74.70 55.95
N ILE A 362 93.90 74.53 54.87
CA ILE A 362 92.46 74.83 54.78
C ILE A 362 91.73 73.49 54.87
N ILE A 363 90.61 73.43 55.58
CA ILE A 363 89.85 72.20 55.73
C ILE A 363 88.60 72.30 54.85
N ASN A 364 88.66 71.69 53.67
CA ASN A 364 87.65 71.80 52.62
C ASN A 364 86.58 70.71 52.70
N ASN A 365 86.94 69.53 53.22
CA ASN A 365 86.04 68.37 53.27
C ASN A 365 86.17 67.61 54.61
N LYS A 366 85.41 66.52 54.74
CA LYS A 366 85.38 65.75 55.99
C LYS A 366 86.67 64.93 56.14
N GLU A 367 87.23 64.48 55.03
CA GLU A 367 88.40 63.63 54.95
C GLU A 367 89.65 64.38 55.43
N GLU A 368 89.80 65.66 55.08
CA GLU A 368 90.87 66.55 55.57
C GLU A 368 90.75 66.84 57.07
N GLN A 369 89.53 67.02 57.56
CA GLN A 369 89.29 67.17 59.00
C GLN A 369 89.72 65.90 59.77
N GLU A 370 89.38 64.72 59.24
CA GLU A 370 89.75 63.44 59.83
C GLU A 370 91.26 63.16 59.71
N TYR A 371 91.93 63.60 58.64
CA TYR A 371 93.37 63.45 58.45
C TYR A 371 94.21 64.14 59.53
N LEU A 372 93.71 65.26 60.07
CA LEU A 372 94.37 65.98 61.16
C LEU A 372 94.27 65.27 62.51
N CYS A 373 93.49 64.20 62.61
CA CYS A 373 93.32 63.42 63.83
C CYS A 373 94.54 62.53 64.07
N GLY A 374 95.03 62.51 65.31
CA GLY A 374 96.21 61.72 65.67
C GLY A 374 97.55 62.39 65.32
N LEU A 375 97.55 63.64 64.86
CA LEU A 375 98.72 64.50 64.96
C LEU A 375 98.94 64.75 66.45
N ASN A 376 99.87 64.03 67.08
CA ASN A 376 100.16 64.09 68.52
C ASN A 376 100.80 65.44 68.95
N LYS A 377 100.29 66.56 68.44
CA LYS A 377 100.75 67.94 68.55
C LYS A 377 99.55 68.88 68.47
N ILE A 378 99.64 70.01 69.17
CA ILE A 378 98.69 71.12 68.96
C ILE A 378 99.19 71.90 67.75
N VAL A 379 98.34 72.05 66.72
CA VAL A 379 98.74 72.61 65.42
C VAL A 379 97.88 73.79 65.01
N TRP A 380 98.51 74.85 64.52
CA TRP A 380 97.85 75.94 63.80
C TRP A 380 97.30 75.46 62.46
N ILE A 381 96.06 75.86 62.17
CA ILE A 381 95.42 75.73 60.86
C ILE A 381 95.20 77.12 60.25
N GLY A 382 94.89 77.16 58.95
CA GLY A 382 94.76 78.40 58.17
C GLY A 382 93.50 79.21 58.44
N LEU A 383 92.82 79.03 59.57
CA LEU A 383 91.61 79.77 59.93
C LEU A 383 91.94 80.89 60.92
N THR A 384 91.59 82.12 60.58
CA THR A 384 91.81 83.30 61.42
C THR A 384 90.68 84.30 61.26
N ASN A 385 90.42 85.10 62.29
CA ASN A 385 89.62 86.33 62.20
C ASN A 385 90.45 87.58 62.55
N SER A 386 91.77 87.43 62.80
CA SER A 386 92.68 88.51 63.21
C SER A 386 92.89 89.57 62.13
N VAL A 387 92.83 89.17 60.86
CA VAL A 387 93.14 90.03 59.69
C VAL A 387 91.86 90.64 59.07
N THR A 388 90.66 90.20 59.49
CA THR A 388 89.42 90.38 58.73
C THR A 388 88.29 91.09 59.51
N GLY A 389 88.60 91.85 60.55
CA GLY A 389 87.62 92.69 61.26
C GLY A 389 86.54 91.90 62.01
N GLY A 390 86.88 90.72 62.53
CA GLY A 390 86.00 89.90 63.39
C GLY A 390 85.27 88.74 62.69
N THR A 391 85.44 88.55 61.38
CA THR A 391 84.86 87.39 60.65
C THR A 391 85.91 86.33 60.35
N TRP A 392 85.64 85.06 60.68
CA TRP A 392 86.55 83.94 60.40
C TRP A 392 86.68 83.67 58.89
N LYS A 393 87.91 83.71 58.40
CA LYS A 393 88.27 83.39 57.02
C LYS A 393 89.47 82.46 56.97
N TRP A 394 89.50 81.64 55.93
CA TRP A 394 90.67 80.85 55.60
C TRP A 394 91.78 81.74 55.02
N VAL A 395 93.00 81.22 55.01
CA VAL A 395 94.17 81.93 54.50
C VAL A 395 94.04 82.34 53.02
N ASP A 396 93.24 81.63 52.23
CA ASP A 396 92.91 82.00 50.84
C ASP A 396 91.88 83.14 50.70
N GLY A 397 91.35 83.63 51.83
CA GLY A 397 90.37 84.71 51.91
C GLY A 397 88.92 84.25 51.81
N THR A 398 88.65 82.95 51.64
CA THR A 398 87.28 82.43 51.63
C THR A 398 86.67 82.47 53.04
N PRO A 399 85.39 82.88 53.18
CA PRO A 399 84.73 82.91 54.48
C PRO A 399 84.43 81.49 54.97
N LEU A 400 84.48 81.27 56.29
CA LEU A 400 84.06 79.99 56.86
C LEU A 400 82.54 79.80 56.68
N THR A 401 82.14 78.92 55.77
CA THR A 401 80.72 78.63 55.48
C THR A 401 80.12 77.55 56.39
N THR A 402 80.95 76.70 56.98
CA THR A 402 80.48 75.54 57.76
C THR A 402 81.14 75.49 59.15
N PRO A 403 80.53 76.06 60.21
CA PRO A 403 81.11 76.13 61.55
C PRO A 403 81.04 74.80 62.33
N ARG A 404 80.80 73.66 61.66
CA ARG A 404 80.46 72.38 62.33
C ARG A 404 81.59 71.74 63.13
N TYR A 405 82.83 72.21 62.96
CA TYR A 405 84.01 71.65 63.61
C TYR A 405 84.49 72.45 64.82
N TRP A 406 83.86 73.59 65.10
CA TRP A 406 84.03 74.28 66.38
C TRP A 406 83.63 73.38 67.55
N ARG A 407 84.38 73.45 68.64
CA ARG A 407 83.96 72.83 69.90
C ARG A 407 82.62 73.40 70.33
N SER A 408 81.74 72.51 70.81
CA SER A 408 80.35 72.84 71.17
C SER A 408 80.25 74.06 72.10
N GLY A 409 79.93 75.23 71.56
CA GLY A 409 79.83 76.50 72.30
C GLY A 409 80.87 77.56 71.91
N GLY A 410 81.87 77.22 71.08
CA GLY A 410 82.89 78.14 70.59
C GLY A 410 82.52 78.81 69.25
N PRO A 411 83.33 79.76 68.76
CA PRO A 411 84.57 80.28 69.36
C PRO A 411 84.34 81.00 70.70
N TYR A 412 85.24 80.83 71.67
CA TYR A 412 85.04 81.26 73.07
C TYR A 412 85.80 82.55 73.44
N GLY A 413 86.81 82.93 72.67
CA GLY A 413 87.86 83.88 73.06
C GLY A 413 87.55 85.37 72.85
N GLY A 414 86.28 85.74 72.64
CA GLY A 414 85.77 87.11 72.85
C GLY A 414 86.49 88.25 72.10
N GLY A 415 87.17 87.97 70.98
CA GLY A 415 87.89 88.94 70.15
C GLY A 415 89.40 89.04 70.42
N VAL A 416 89.95 88.28 71.38
CA VAL A 416 91.39 88.24 71.68
C VAL A 416 92.06 86.99 71.10
N GLU A 417 91.34 85.87 71.05
CA GLU A 417 91.81 84.61 70.46
C GLU A 417 91.35 84.54 69.00
N ASN A 418 92.26 84.90 68.10
CA ASN A 418 91.89 85.19 66.73
C ASN A 418 92.43 84.18 65.69
N CYS A 419 93.07 83.09 66.14
CA CYS A 419 93.64 82.05 65.29
C CYS A 419 93.19 80.68 65.77
N VAL A 420 93.13 79.67 64.89
CA VAL A 420 92.60 78.35 65.27
C VAL A 420 93.68 77.30 65.41
N VAL A 421 93.65 76.60 66.55
CA VAL A 421 94.41 75.36 66.77
C VAL A 421 93.52 74.12 66.71
N LEU A 422 94.15 73.02 66.34
CA LEU A 422 93.66 71.68 66.59
C LEU A 422 94.46 71.05 67.74
N PRO A 423 93.80 70.57 68.81
CA PRO A 423 94.49 69.94 69.93
C PRO A 423 95.01 68.53 69.58
N TYR A 424 96.05 68.06 70.27
CA TYR A 424 96.66 66.76 69.98
C TYR A 424 95.74 65.56 70.21
N TRP A 425 94.69 65.72 71.03
CA TRP A 425 93.67 64.70 71.31
C TRP A 425 92.47 64.79 70.37
N SER A 426 92.54 65.62 69.32
CA SER A 426 91.45 65.76 68.35
C SER A 426 91.13 64.42 67.68
N SER A 427 89.87 63.99 67.82
CA SER A 427 89.25 62.80 67.24
C SER A 427 88.47 63.09 65.96
N GLY A 428 88.35 64.37 65.59
CA GLY A 428 87.91 64.79 64.25
C GLY A 428 86.53 65.38 64.17
N TYR A 429 85.87 65.60 65.32
CA TYR A 429 84.54 66.20 65.33
C TYR A 429 84.38 67.18 66.49
N ARG A 430 84.06 68.44 66.16
CA ARG A 430 83.76 69.54 67.12
C ARG A 430 84.88 69.80 68.13
N GLU A 431 86.08 70.08 67.65
CA GLU A 431 87.27 70.20 68.50
C GLU A 431 88.22 71.33 68.06
N TRP A 432 87.80 72.23 67.16
CA TRP A 432 88.56 73.45 66.89
C TRP A 432 88.50 74.40 68.08
N TRP A 433 89.65 74.98 68.41
CA TRP A 433 89.78 76.00 69.45
C TRP A 433 90.36 77.26 68.83
N ASP A 434 89.70 78.37 69.09
CA ASP A 434 90.32 79.67 68.94
C ASP A 434 91.38 79.83 70.03
N TYR A 435 92.52 80.39 69.64
CA TYR A 435 93.67 80.58 70.49
C TYR A 435 94.39 81.87 70.09
N GLN A 436 95.10 82.45 71.03
CA GLN A 436 95.77 83.72 70.82
C GLN A 436 96.97 83.55 69.86
N CYS A 437 96.91 84.22 68.70
CA CYS A 437 97.82 84.03 67.55
C CYS A 437 99.32 84.19 67.88
N SER A 438 99.64 84.95 68.92
CA SER A 438 101.01 85.25 69.36
C SER A 438 101.67 84.10 70.14
N TYR A 439 100.93 83.04 70.49
CA TYR A 439 101.55 81.88 71.13
C TYR A 439 102.22 80.97 70.11
N PRO A 440 103.43 80.44 70.39
CA PRO A 440 104.05 79.46 69.53
C PRO A 440 103.31 78.13 69.58
N GLN A 441 102.89 77.61 68.42
CA GLN A 441 102.40 76.23 68.26
C GLN A 441 103.06 75.58 67.06
N PHE A 442 102.94 74.26 66.95
CA PHE A 442 103.26 73.60 65.68
C PHE A 442 102.28 74.07 64.62
N TRP A 443 102.58 73.87 63.35
CA TRP A 443 101.68 74.25 62.26
C TRP A 443 101.71 73.20 61.17
N ILE A 444 100.63 73.18 60.41
CA ILE A 444 100.52 72.32 59.25
C ILE A 444 100.29 73.16 58.00
N CYS A 445 101.17 72.97 57.02
CA CYS A 445 101.06 73.59 55.72
C CYS A 445 100.34 72.64 54.76
N GLU A 446 99.57 73.21 53.84
CA GLU A 446 98.98 72.51 52.72
C GLU A 446 99.46 73.11 51.40
N LYS A 447 99.80 72.23 50.47
CA LYS A 447 100.14 72.56 49.09
C LYS A 447 99.33 71.66 48.16
N GLY A 448 98.37 72.23 47.45
CA GLY A 448 97.64 71.51 46.41
C GLY A 448 98.57 71.05 45.28
N LEU A 449 98.42 69.80 44.85
CA LEU A 449 99.00 69.32 43.60
C LEU A 449 98.00 69.67 42.49
N LEU A 450 98.41 70.52 41.54
CA LEU A 450 97.61 70.89 40.37
C LEU A 450 97.25 69.68 39.51
#